data_AF-A0A3B9GNV5-F1
#
_entry.id   AF-A0A3B9GNV5-F1
#
_cell.length_a   1.000
_cell.length_b   1.000
_cell.length_c   1.000
_cell.angle_alpha   90.00
_cell.angle_beta   90.00
_cell.angle_gamma   90.00
#
_symmetry.space_group_name_H-M   'P 1'
#
loop_
_entity.id
_entity.type
_entity.pdbx_description
1 polymer ?
#
loop_
_entity_poly.entity_id
_entity_poly.type
_entity_poly.pdbx_seq_one_letter_code
_entity_poly.pdbx_strand_id
1 'polypeptide(L)'
;MYDFKTKKVISSFDLASKRKGNHCNTGNFGIEKVKGASFPVMYISLGKPGDVDEFVCLVESFTECKGKYTSEIVQRIKMDQSQFEAKGLKPIWGCPNWVVDKERKHLWAFSAIKRTIRSVTGPFESNKYVAVKYRLPKLSEGKEIVLTANDVLDEAVMEFDAYATQGGTMKDGKIYYAFGFGKKHPESPSQLRVYDTDKQCIVQRYDITDDVPEEPEDVAVYKGKIYLNTNSDKIYVITSER
;
A
#
# COMPACT_ATOMS: atom_id res chain seq x y z
N MET A 1 6.53 -13.43 -7.31
CA MET A 1 5.34 -14.22 -6.91
C MET A 1 5.70 -15.25 -5.87
N TYR A 2 4.94 -15.27 -4.79
CA TYR A 2 5.12 -16.21 -3.69
C TYR A 2 3.87 -17.06 -3.49
N ASP A 3 4.05 -18.36 -3.40
CA ASP A 3 2.96 -19.28 -3.07
C ASP A 3 2.95 -19.51 -1.54
N PHE A 4 1.94 -18.96 -0.87
CA PHE A 4 1.75 -19.11 0.57
C PHE A 4 1.50 -20.55 1.03
N LYS A 5 1.07 -21.45 0.15
CA LYS A 5 0.82 -22.87 0.47
C LYS A 5 2.13 -23.66 0.50
N THR A 6 2.98 -23.48 -0.51
CA THR A 6 4.28 -24.16 -0.59
C THR A 6 5.42 -23.39 0.06
N LYS A 7 5.19 -22.12 0.41
CA LYS A 7 6.16 -21.18 1.00
C LYS A 7 7.38 -20.93 0.12
N LYS A 8 7.18 -20.88 -1.20
CA LYS A 8 8.26 -20.70 -2.18
C LYS A 8 7.99 -19.53 -3.10
N VAL A 9 9.07 -18.84 -3.47
CA VAL A 9 9.06 -17.98 -4.65
C VAL A 9 8.94 -18.89 -5.87
N ILE A 10 7.88 -18.70 -6.66
CA ILE A 10 7.57 -19.55 -7.83
C ILE A 10 7.88 -18.88 -9.16
N SER A 11 7.98 -17.54 -9.17
CA SER A 11 8.30 -16.77 -10.36
C SER A 11 8.62 -15.32 -9.99
N SER A 12 9.31 -14.62 -10.89
CA SER A 12 9.51 -13.18 -10.90
C SER A 12 9.30 -12.69 -12.33
N PHE A 13 8.68 -11.53 -12.47
CA PHE A 13 8.42 -10.92 -13.77
C PHE A 13 8.25 -9.41 -13.61
N ASP A 14 8.43 -8.70 -14.72
CA ASP A 14 8.28 -7.26 -14.75
C ASP A 14 6.80 -6.86 -14.81
N LEU A 15 6.40 -5.92 -13.94
CA LEU A 15 5.12 -5.25 -14.06
C LEU A 15 5.07 -4.38 -15.32
N ALA A 16 3.88 -4.18 -15.88
CA ALA A 16 3.72 -3.33 -17.05
C ALA A 16 4.02 -1.86 -16.73
N SER A 17 3.86 -1.46 -15.47
CA SER A 17 4.28 -0.16 -14.93
C SER A 17 5.78 -0.05 -14.65
N LYS A 18 6.60 -1.08 -14.93
CA LYS A 18 8.05 -1.01 -14.71
C LYS A 18 8.65 0.10 -15.58
N ARG A 19 9.22 1.10 -14.92
CA ARG A 19 9.98 2.16 -15.57
C ARG A 19 11.05 2.73 -14.65
N LYS A 20 12.00 3.45 -15.24
CA LYS A 20 13.01 4.21 -14.49
C LYS A 20 12.31 5.28 -13.63
N GLY A 21 12.59 5.30 -12.33
CA GLY A 21 12.02 6.26 -11.38
C GLY A 21 10.74 5.79 -10.68
N ASN A 22 10.17 4.65 -11.08
CA ASN A 22 9.09 4.02 -10.33
C ASN A 22 9.68 3.31 -9.10
N HIS A 23 9.44 3.86 -7.91
CA HIS A 23 9.77 3.23 -6.62
C HIS A 23 8.56 2.41 -6.15
N CYS A 24 8.17 1.45 -6.97
CA CYS A 24 7.01 0.60 -6.73
C CYS A 24 7.32 -0.40 -5.62
N ASN A 25 6.82 -0.15 -4.43
CA ASN A 25 7.07 -1.03 -3.29
C ASN A 25 5.84 -1.85 -2.88
N THR A 26 4.66 -1.65 -3.51
CA THR A 26 3.44 -2.32 -3.04
C THR A 26 2.42 -2.67 -4.12
N GLY A 27 1.74 -3.80 -3.92
CA GLY A 27 0.67 -4.27 -4.80
C GLY A 27 -0.45 -4.97 -4.03
N ASN A 28 -1.68 -4.53 -4.25
CA ASN A 28 -2.86 -5.06 -3.57
C ASN A 28 -3.83 -5.72 -4.56
N PHE A 29 -4.16 -7.00 -4.36
CA PHE A 29 -5.17 -7.66 -5.19
C PHE A 29 -6.55 -7.05 -5.00
N GLY A 30 -7.21 -6.74 -6.12
CA GLY A 30 -8.59 -6.30 -6.18
C GLY A 30 -9.60 -7.46 -6.16
N ILE A 31 -10.83 -7.13 -6.54
CA ILE A 31 -11.95 -8.09 -6.62
C ILE A 31 -12.33 -8.45 -8.06
N GLU A 32 -12.08 -7.56 -9.02
CA GLU A 32 -12.41 -7.79 -10.42
C GLU A 32 -11.27 -8.51 -11.14
N LYS A 33 -11.65 -9.22 -12.21
CA LYS A 33 -10.72 -9.96 -13.05
C LYS A 33 -11.07 -9.72 -14.51
N VAL A 34 -10.06 -9.39 -15.32
CA VAL A 34 -10.22 -9.29 -16.77
C VAL A 34 -10.56 -10.67 -17.33
N LYS A 35 -11.46 -10.72 -18.32
CA LYS A 35 -11.85 -11.99 -18.96
C LYS A 35 -10.60 -12.69 -19.53
N GLY A 36 -10.39 -13.94 -19.11
CA GLY A 36 -9.24 -14.74 -19.53
C GLY A 36 -7.98 -14.57 -18.68
N ALA A 37 -7.93 -13.60 -17.76
CA ALA A 37 -6.81 -13.43 -16.84
C ALA A 37 -6.77 -14.54 -15.77
N SER A 38 -5.57 -14.80 -15.26
CA SER A 38 -5.31 -15.85 -14.28
C SER A 38 -5.67 -15.41 -12.86
N PHE A 39 -5.54 -14.12 -12.56
CA PHE A 39 -5.74 -13.55 -11.21
C PHE A 39 -6.65 -12.32 -11.26
N PRO A 40 -7.28 -11.94 -10.13
CA PRO A 40 -7.82 -10.58 -9.99
C PRO A 40 -6.78 -9.54 -10.34
N VAL A 41 -7.23 -8.38 -10.79
CA VAL A 41 -6.33 -7.24 -11.04
C VAL A 41 -5.61 -6.83 -9.77
N MET A 42 -4.44 -6.23 -9.90
CA MET A 42 -3.66 -5.72 -8.78
C MET A 42 -3.56 -4.20 -8.88
N TYR A 43 -3.77 -3.54 -7.76
CA TYR A 43 -3.66 -2.11 -7.57
C TYR A 43 -2.23 -1.83 -7.13
N ILE A 44 -1.45 -1.23 -8.01
CA ILE A 44 -0.04 -0.97 -7.83
C ILE A 44 0.12 0.48 -7.37
N SER A 45 0.70 0.66 -6.18
CA SER A 45 1.05 2.00 -5.69
C SER A 45 2.36 2.41 -6.31
N LEU A 46 2.36 3.57 -6.96
CA LEU A 46 3.49 4.03 -7.73
C LEU A 46 4.08 5.30 -7.16
N GLY A 47 5.30 5.51 -7.62
CA GLY A 47 5.82 6.84 -7.81
C GLY A 47 7.05 7.11 -7.00
N LYS A 48 7.46 8.35 -7.12
CA LYS A 48 8.49 9.00 -6.35
C LYS A 48 7.93 10.39 -6.04
N PRO A 49 8.21 10.97 -4.86
CA PRO A 49 7.75 12.32 -4.56
C PRO A 49 8.17 13.31 -5.66
N GLY A 50 7.23 14.11 -6.15
CA GLY A 50 7.41 15.05 -7.27
C GLY A 50 7.37 14.45 -8.69
N ASP A 51 7.06 13.16 -8.84
CA ASP A 51 6.87 12.51 -10.15
C ASP A 51 5.45 12.74 -10.69
N VAL A 52 5.26 12.65 -12.02
CA VAL A 52 3.96 12.82 -12.68
C VAL A 52 2.88 11.83 -12.20
N ASP A 53 3.31 10.68 -11.68
CA ASP A 53 2.43 9.64 -11.15
C ASP A 53 2.43 9.57 -9.60
N GLU A 54 2.84 10.65 -8.92
CA GLU A 54 2.91 10.73 -7.46
C GLU A 54 1.59 10.37 -6.74
N PHE A 55 0.43 10.59 -7.36
CA PHE A 55 -0.89 10.31 -6.79
C PHE A 55 -1.69 9.29 -7.62
N VAL A 56 -0.98 8.35 -8.25
CA VAL A 56 -1.57 7.41 -9.20
C VAL A 56 -1.47 5.98 -8.70
N CYS A 57 -2.56 5.25 -8.86
CA CYS A 57 -2.61 3.81 -8.81
C CYS A 57 -2.73 3.26 -10.23
N LEU A 58 -1.82 2.38 -10.63
CA LEU A 58 -2.02 1.60 -11.86
C LEU A 58 -2.64 0.26 -11.50
N VAL A 59 -3.73 -0.06 -12.19
CA VAL A 59 -4.44 -1.32 -12.06
C VAL A 59 -3.95 -2.23 -13.17
N GLU A 60 -3.32 -3.34 -12.80
CA GLU A 60 -2.73 -4.27 -13.74
C GLU A 60 -3.45 -5.63 -13.72
N SER A 61 -3.60 -6.22 -14.91
CA SER A 61 -4.10 -7.59 -15.09
C SER A 61 -2.94 -8.56 -15.31
N PHE A 62 -3.05 -9.76 -14.75
CA PHE A 62 -2.01 -10.78 -14.79
C PHE A 62 -2.47 -12.02 -15.52
N THR A 63 -1.65 -12.46 -16.47
CA THR A 63 -1.88 -13.68 -17.23
C THR A 63 -0.72 -14.62 -17.02
N GLU A 64 -1.04 -15.88 -16.73
CA GLU A 64 -0.10 -16.99 -16.66
C GLU A 64 -0.29 -17.87 -17.89
N CYS A 65 0.81 -18.19 -18.57
CA CYS A 65 0.83 -19.14 -19.68
C CYS A 65 2.10 -20.00 -19.60
N LYS A 66 1.93 -21.28 -19.30
CA LYS A 66 3.01 -22.29 -19.24
C LYS A 66 4.16 -21.88 -18.30
N GLY A 67 3.83 -21.40 -17.12
CA GLY A 67 4.75 -20.95 -16.07
C GLY A 67 5.31 -19.54 -16.27
N LYS A 68 4.95 -18.85 -17.37
CA LYS A 68 5.37 -17.47 -17.62
C LYS A 68 4.25 -16.51 -17.27
N TYR A 69 4.60 -15.45 -16.57
CA TYR A 69 3.67 -14.43 -16.11
C TYR A 69 3.92 -13.14 -16.88
N THR A 70 2.84 -12.49 -17.30
CA THR A 70 2.85 -11.18 -17.94
C THR A 70 1.86 -10.26 -17.26
N SER A 71 2.13 -8.97 -17.31
CA SER A 71 1.25 -7.92 -16.79
C SER A 71 0.80 -6.98 -17.90
N GLU A 72 -0.39 -6.39 -17.75
CA GLU A 72 -0.92 -5.34 -18.61
C GLU A 72 -1.63 -4.29 -17.76
N ILE A 73 -1.36 -3.00 -18.01
CA ILE A 73 -2.12 -1.90 -17.38
C ILE A 73 -3.51 -1.85 -18.01
N VAL A 74 -4.54 -2.02 -17.18
CA VAL A 74 -5.94 -2.04 -17.64
C VAL A 74 -6.75 -0.85 -17.17
N GLN A 75 -6.31 -0.16 -16.10
CA GLN A 75 -6.90 1.08 -15.64
C GLN A 75 -5.85 1.91 -14.88
N ARG A 76 -5.99 3.24 -14.95
CA ARG A 76 -5.18 4.23 -14.25
C ARG A 76 -6.12 5.08 -13.40
N ILE A 77 -5.85 5.11 -12.10
CA ILE A 77 -6.65 5.85 -11.13
C ILE A 77 -5.77 6.97 -10.57
N LYS A 78 -6.18 8.21 -10.73
CA LYS A 78 -5.48 9.40 -10.22
C LYS A 78 -6.29 10.04 -9.12
N MET A 79 -5.65 10.39 -8.01
CA MET A 79 -6.25 11.26 -7.00
C MET A 79 -5.95 12.73 -7.33
N ASP A 80 -6.98 13.56 -7.32
CA ASP A 80 -6.90 15.02 -7.40
C ASP A 80 -7.29 15.63 -6.05
N GLN A 81 -6.30 16.20 -5.37
CA GLN A 81 -6.44 16.80 -4.05
C GLN A 81 -6.73 18.31 -4.08
N SER A 82 -6.86 18.92 -5.26
CA SER A 82 -6.96 20.39 -5.42
C SER A 82 -8.12 21.05 -4.67
N GLN A 83 -9.17 20.30 -4.33
CA GLN A 83 -10.35 20.77 -3.61
C GLN A 83 -10.51 20.16 -2.21
N PHE A 84 -9.51 19.46 -1.69
CA PHE A 84 -9.62 18.78 -0.38
C PHE A 84 -9.83 19.79 0.76
N GLU A 85 -8.94 20.76 0.88
CA GLU A 85 -8.99 21.74 1.97
C GLU A 85 -10.26 22.59 1.92
N ALA A 86 -10.70 23.00 0.72
CA ALA A 86 -11.95 23.73 0.51
C ALA A 86 -13.19 22.94 0.95
N LYS A 87 -13.08 21.60 1.04
CA LYS A 87 -14.10 20.68 1.53
C LYS A 87 -13.86 20.19 2.97
N GLY A 88 -12.86 20.73 3.66
CA GLY A 88 -12.50 20.30 5.02
C GLY A 88 -11.81 18.94 5.12
N LEU A 89 -11.35 18.39 3.98
CA LEU A 89 -10.55 17.16 3.93
C LEU A 89 -9.07 17.48 4.09
N LYS A 90 -8.30 16.53 4.64
CA LYS A 90 -6.85 16.67 4.82
C LYS A 90 -6.11 16.16 3.59
N PRO A 91 -5.28 16.99 2.94
CA PRO A 91 -4.41 16.50 1.89
C PRO A 91 -3.35 15.55 2.47
N ILE A 92 -2.95 14.59 1.65
CA ILE A 92 -1.92 13.61 1.99
C ILE A 92 -0.66 13.85 1.16
N TRP A 93 0.48 13.55 1.75
CA TRP A 93 1.79 13.58 1.12
C TRP A 93 1.90 12.50 0.04
N GLY A 94 2.70 12.78 -0.99
CA GLY A 94 2.84 12.01 -2.22
C GLY A 94 3.14 10.52 -2.05
N CYS A 95 2.91 9.79 -3.15
CA CYS A 95 3.11 8.35 -3.27
C CYS A 95 2.33 7.56 -2.21
N PRO A 96 0.99 7.74 -2.12
CA PRO A 96 0.20 7.01 -1.15
C PRO A 96 0.21 5.52 -1.46
N ASN A 97 0.10 4.71 -0.40
CA ASN A 97 -0.20 3.30 -0.56
C ASN A 97 -1.67 3.14 -0.90
N TRP A 98 -1.94 2.59 -2.07
CA TRP A 98 -3.27 2.24 -2.55
C TRP A 98 -3.61 0.83 -2.10
N VAL A 99 -4.62 0.73 -1.23
CA VAL A 99 -5.08 -0.54 -0.68
C VAL A 99 -6.54 -0.79 -1.00
N VAL A 100 -6.89 -2.04 -1.27
CA VAL A 100 -8.26 -2.47 -1.55
C VAL A 100 -8.81 -3.20 -0.34
N ASP A 101 -9.89 -2.66 0.23
CA ASP A 101 -10.72 -3.39 1.17
C ASP A 101 -11.66 -4.30 0.37
N LYS A 102 -11.29 -5.57 0.21
CA LYS A 102 -12.06 -6.53 -0.60
C LYS A 102 -13.37 -6.92 0.08
N GLU A 103 -13.36 -7.00 1.40
CA GLU A 103 -14.50 -7.35 2.22
C GLU A 103 -15.58 -6.27 2.13
N ARG A 104 -15.17 -4.99 2.17
CA ARG A 104 -16.06 -3.84 2.17
C ARG A 104 -16.21 -3.18 0.80
N LYS A 105 -15.43 -3.60 -0.20
CA LYS A 105 -15.42 -3.11 -1.60
C LYS A 105 -15.11 -1.62 -1.73
N HIS A 106 -14.08 -1.17 -1.01
CA HIS A 106 -13.60 0.21 -1.05
C HIS A 106 -12.15 0.28 -1.50
N LEU A 107 -11.79 1.39 -2.14
CA LEU A 107 -10.41 1.76 -2.41
C LEU A 107 -9.98 2.80 -1.38
N TRP A 108 -8.77 2.69 -0.87
CA TRP A 108 -8.21 3.66 0.05
C TRP A 108 -6.85 4.14 -0.44
N ALA A 109 -6.63 5.45 -0.33
CA ALA A 109 -5.31 6.05 -0.44
C ALA A 109 -4.81 6.35 0.98
N PHE A 110 -3.69 5.74 1.37
CA PHE A 110 -3.12 5.87 2.71
C PHE A 110 -1.74 6.50 2.65
N SER A 111 -1.58 7.65 3.31
CA SER A 111 -0.29 8.33 3.44
C SER A 111 -0.29 9.29 4.63
N ALA A 112 0.88 9.80 4.99
CA ALA A 112 1.02 10.83 6.02
C ALA A 112 0.72 12.22 5.46
N ILE A 113 0.52 13.22 6.33
CA ILE A 113 0.37 14.63 5.90
C ILE A 113 1.71 15.20 5.39
N LYS A 114 2.83 14.71 5.94
CA LYS A 114 4.19 15.10 5.56
C LYS A 114 5.06 13.87 5.31
N ARG A 115 6.15 14.05 4.56
CA ARG A 115 7.19 13.03 4.36
C ARG A 115 7.66 12.45 5.70
N THR A 116 7.68 11.13 5.79
CA THR A 116 7.82 10.37 7.04
C THR A 116 9.25 10.13 7.48
N ILE A 117 10.21 10.94 7.02
CA ILE A 117 11.60 10.91 7.49
C ILE A 117 11.80 11.93 8.62
N ARG A 118 12.65 11.58 9.58
CA ARG A 118 12.88 12.38 10.79
C ARG A 118 13.34 13.81 10.50
N SER A 119 14.16 14.03 9.47
CA SER A 119 14.65 15.37 9.08
C SER A 119 13.56 16.31 8.57
N VAL A 120 12.43 15.78 8.09
CA VAL A 120 11.29 16.58 7.59
C VAL A 120 10.17 16.64 8.62
N THR A 121 9.84 15.50 9.24
CA THR A 121 8.75 15.43 10.21
C THR A 121 9.16 15.98 11.58
N GLY A 122 10.40 15.78 12.04
CA GLY A 122 10.74 16.05 13.43
C GLY A 122 9.95 15.13 14.37
N PRO A 123 9.44 15.59 15.53
CA PRO A 123 8.68 14.77 16.48
C PRO A 123 7.42 14.14 15.86
N PHE A 124 7.01 12.99 16.40
CA PHE A 124 5.89 12.20 15.90
C PHE A 124 4.56 12.97 15.89
N GLU A 125 4.33 13.80 16.89
CA GLU A 125 3.11 14.58 17.10
C GLU A 125 2.87 15.63 16.01
N SER A 126 3.91 15.98 15.24
CA SER A 126 3.86 17.00 14.19
C SER A 126 3.23 16.50 12.88
N ASN A 127 2.95 15.19 12.80
CA ASN A 127 2.45 14.51 11.63
C ASN A 127 1.31 13.55 12.00
N LYS A 128 0.54 13.13 11.00
CA LYS A 128 -0.57 12.17 11.11
C LYS A 128 -0.62 11.33 9.85
N TYR A 129 -1.15 10.12 9.97
CA TYR A 129 -1.62 9.37 8.81
C TYR A 129 -3.05 9.76 8.47
N VAL A 130 -3.37 9.72 7.19
CA VAL A 130 -4.71 9.95 6.66
C VAL A 130 -5.01 8.80 5.70
N ALA A 131 -6.15 8.14 5.90
CA ALA A 131 -6.71 7.18 4.97
C ALA A 131 -7.93 7.81 4.31
N VAL A 132 -7.87 8.04 3.00
CA VAL A 132 -8.97 8.63 2.21
C VAL A 132 -9.73 7.51 1.53
N LYS A 133 -11.04 7.42 1.80
CA LYS A 133 -11.91 6.35 1.31
C LYS A 133 -12.61 6.76 0.03
N TYR A 134 -12.61 5.84 -0.94
CA TYR A 134 -13.36 5.95 -2.18
C TYR A 134 -14.20 4.70 -2.42
N ARG A 135 -15.21 4.85 -3.28
CA ARG A 135 -15.79 3.68 -3.96
C ARG A 135 -14.69 2.97 -4.73
N LEU A 136 -14.75 1.65 -4.82
CA LEU A 136 -13.84 0.90 -5.70
C LEU A 136 -14.27 1.11 -7.18
N PRO A 137 -13.45 1.73 -8.04
CA PRO A 137 -13.80 1.88 -9.46
C PRO A 137 -13.89 0.53 -10.16
N LYS A 138 -14.88 0.36 -11.03
CA LYS A 138 -15.01 -0.83 -11.87
C LYS A 138 -14.12 -0.71 -13.11
N LEU A 139 -13.62 -1.83 -13.59
CA LEU A 139 -12.90 -1.93 -14.86
C LEU A 139 -13.75 -1.45 -16.04
N SER A 140 -15.07 -1.61 -15.98
CA SER A 140 -16.00 -1.16 -17.02
C SER A 140 -16.14 0.36 -17.13
N GLU A 141 -15.68 1.13 -16.13
CA GLU A 141 -15.73 2.60 -16.16
C GLU A 141 -14.70 3.21 -17.11
N GLY A 142 -13.76 2.40 -17.61
CA GLY A 142 -12.77 2.82 -18.59
C GLY A 142 -11.35 2.82 -18.04
N LYS A 143 -10.43 3.31 -18.87
CA LYS A 143 -8.98 3.24 -18.61
C LYS A 143 -8.46 4.33 -17.70
N GLU A 144 -9.12 5.49 -17.63
CA GLU A 144 -8.66 6.64 -16.85
C GLU A 144 -9.77 7.06 -15.88
N ILE A 145 -9.44 7.07 -14.59
CA ILE A 145 -10.34 7.47 -13.51
C ILE A 145 -9.66 8.59 -12.72
N VAL A 146 -10.39 9.69 -12.49
CA VAL A 146 -9.94 10.77 -11.62
C VAL A 146 -10.85 10.80 -10.41
N LEU A 147 -10.28 10.58 -9.23
CA LEU A 147 -10.94 10.66 -7.93
C LEU A 147 -10.70 12.05 -7.35
N THR A 148 -11.76 12.81 -7.21
CA THR A 148 -11.73 14.19 -6.71
C THR A 148 -12.21 14.25 -5.26
N ALA A 149 -12.18 15.45 -4.67
CA ALA A 149 -12.80 15.72 -3.36
C ALA A 149 -14.31 15.39 -3.31
N ASN A 150 -15.00 15.34 -4.46
CA ASN A 150 -16.42 14.95 -4.52
C ASN A 150 -16.62 13.44 -4.39
N ASP A 151 -15.60 12.64 -4.68
CA ASP A 151 -15.66 11.18 -4.70
C ASP A 151 -15.28 10.57 -3.33
N VAL A 152 -14.77 11.39 -2.41
CA VAL A 152 -14.39 10.97 -1.06
C VAL A 152 -15.63 10.58 -0.28
N LEU A 153 -15.65 9.33 0.19
CA LEU A 153 -16.73 8.78 1.00
C LEU A 153 -16.50 8.99 2.50
N ASP A 154 -15.24 9.00 2.93
CA ASP A 154 -14.83 9.14 4.32
C ASP A 154 -13.32 9.45 4.42
N GLU A 155 -12.89 9.97 5.57
CA GLU A 155 -11.49 10.23 5.90
C GLU A 155 -11.19 9.79 7.34
N ALA A 156 -10.19 8.93 7.52
CA ALA A 156 -9.69 8.54 8.84
C ALA A 156 -8.33 9.17 9.12
N VAL A 157 -8.23 9.94 10.20
CA VAL A 157 -7.00 10.63 10.62
C VAL A 157 -6.42 9.94 11.84
N MET A 158 -5.20 9.44 11.73
CA MET A 158 -4.62 8.49 12.68
C MET A 158 -3.23 8.91 13.13
N GLU A 159 -2.79 8.32 14.24
CA GLU A 159 -1.48 8.57 14.84
C GLU A 159 -0.33 8.24 13.88
N PHE A 160 0.70 9.08 13.88
CA PHE A 160 1.98 8.83 13.26
C PHE A 160 2.99 8.50 14.37
N ASP A 161 3.52 7.27 14.44
CA ASP A 161 4.44 6.85 15.51
C ASP A 161 5.61 5.97 15.03
N ALA A 162 5.84 5.96 13.71
CA ALA A 162 6.95 5.26 13.07
C ALA A 162 7.41 6.03 11.82
N TYR A 163 8.72 6.21 11.68
CA TYR A 163 9.33 6.83 10.50
C TYR A 163 9.53 5.84 9.36
N ALA A 164 9.76 6.37 8.16
CA ALA A 164 10.04 5.64 6.93
C ALA A 164 8.89 4.71 6.54
N THR A 165 7.88 5.27 5.88
CA THR A 165 6.79 4.51 5.28
C THR A 165 7.29 3.55 4.24
N GLN A 166 6.86 2.31 4.34
CA GLN A 166 7.07 1.30 3.32
C GLN A 166 5.72 0.97 2.69
N GLY A 167 5.27 -0.27 2.83
CA GLY A 167 4.06 -0.76 2.23
C GLY A 167 3.11 -1.47 3.17
N GLY A 168 1.94 -1.76 2.62
CA GLY A 168 0.90 -2.43 3.37
C GLY A 168 -0.25 -2.94 2.54
N THR A 169 -1.13 -3.64 3.25
CA THR A 169 -2.37 -4.19 2.74
C THR A 169 -3.52 -3.87 3.67
N MET A 170 -4.74 -4.03 3.17
CA MET A 170 -5.95 -3.88 3.96
C MET A 170 -6.69 -5.20 4.10
N LYS A 171 -7.29 -5.41 5.27
CA LYS A 171 -8.21 -6.52 5.53
C LYS A 171 -9.27 -6.05 6.50
N ASP A 172 -10.53 -6.01 6.03
CA ASP A 172 -11.71 -5.66 6.84
C ASP A 172 -11.53 -4.38 7.68
N GLY A 173 -11.40 -3.24 7.01
CA GLY A 173 -11.24 -1.93 7.65
C GLY A 173 -9.94 -1.74 8.42
N LYS A 174 -8.97 -2.66 8.30
CA LYS A 174 -7.66 -2.56 8.98
C LYS A 174 -6.52 -2.52 7.99
N ILE A 175 -5.68 -1.50 8.09
CA ILE A 175 -4.46 -1.35 7.28
C ILE A 175 -3.28 -1.92 8.08
N TYR A 176 -2.64 -2.95 7.54
CA TYR A 176 -1.42 -3.55 8.06
C TYR A 176 -0.26 -2.93 7.31
N TYR A 177 0.57 -2.14 8.01
CA TYR A 177 1.54 -1.27 7.36
C TYR A 177 2.92 -1.38 8.00
N ALA A 178 3.93 -1.58 7.16
CA ALA A 178 5.32 -1.70 7.58
C ALA A 178 6.06 -0.37 7.48
N PHE A 179 7.07 -0.23 8.32
CA PHE A 179 7.91 0.96 8.44
C PHE A 179 9.36 0.60 8.68
N GLY A 180 10.25 1.54 8.39
CA GLY A 180 11.67 1.48 8.74
C GLY A 180 12.58 1.05 7.60
N PHE A 181 13.89 1.01 7.91
CA PHE A 181 14.96 0.61 7.01
C PHE A 181 15.80 -0.54 7.60
N GLY A 182 15.23 -1.33 8.52
CA GLY A 182 15.95 -2.39 9.20
C GLY A 182 16.92 -1.90 10.29
N LYS A 183 17.76 -2.81 10.78
CA LYS A 183 18.71 -2.56 11.86
C LYS A 183 19.83 -1.58 11.51
N LYS A 184 20.07 -1.35 10.22
CA LYS A 184 21.13 -0.43 9.75
C LYS A 184 20.81 1.04 10.04
N HIS A 185 19.55 1.36 10.35
CA HIS A 185 19.07 2.71 10.60
C HIS A 185 18.31 2.77 11.93
N PRO A 186 19.00 2.89 13.07
CA PRO A 186 18.38 2.88 14.40
C PRO A 186 17.32 3.96 14.62
N GLU A 187 17.38 5.06 13.87
CA GLU A 187 16.39 6.15 13.88
C GLU A 187 15.06 5.81 13.22
N SER A 188 15.02 4.74 12.42
CA SER A 188 13.85 4.24 11.70
C SER A 188 13.93 2.71 11.59
N PRO A 189 13.81 2.00 12.73
CA PRO A 189 13.93 0.56 12.77
C PRO A 189 12.69 -0.12 12.15
N SER A 190 12.76 -1.42 11.87
CA SER A 190 11.62 -2.16 11.30
C SER A 190 10.45 -2.22 12.28
N GLN A 191 9.30 -1.70 11.87
CA GLN A 191 8.09 -1.66 12.68
C GLN A 191 6.90 -2.09 11.83
N LEU A 192 5.87 -2.62 12.48
CA LEU A 192 4.56 -2.87 11.87
C LEU A 192 3.47 -2.24 12.73
N ARG A 193 2.50 -1.61 12.09
CA ARG A 193 1.29 -1.09 12.75
C ARG A 193 0.06 -1.67 12.08
N VAL A 194 -0.99 -1.82 12.88
CA VAL A 194 -2.34 -2.09 12.38
C VAL A 194 -3.20 -0.89 12.71
N TYR A 195 -3.65 -0.19 11.68
CA TYR A 195 -4.55 0.95 11.77
C TYR A 195 -5.99 0.47 11.56
N ASP A 196 -6.90 0.84 12.44
CA ASP A 196 -8.33 0.58 12.30
C ASP A 196 -9.01 1.85 11.78
N THR A 197 -9.55 1.81 10.56
CA THR A 197 -10.14 2.99 9.93
C THR A 197 -11.48 3.39 10.54
N ASP A 198 -12.20 2.45 11.16
CA ASP A 198 -13.48 2.75 11.81
C ASP A 198 -13.25 3.45 13.15
N LYS A 199 -12.21 3.02 13.89
CA LYS A 199 -11.81 3.62 15.18
C LYS A 199 -10.87 4.82 15.02
N GLN A 200 -10.32 5.02 13.83
CA GLN A 200 -9.30 6.02 13.51
C GLN A 200 -8.10 5.98 14.48
N CYS A 201 -7.59 4.78 14.78
CA CYS A 201 -6.45 4.63 15.67
C CYS A 201 -5.56 3.43 15.32
N ILE A 202 -4.37 3.39 15.92
CA ILE A 202 -3.52 2.21 15.89
C ILE A 202 -4.05 1.21 16.92
N VAL A 203 -4.46 0.04 16.43
CA VAL A 203 -4.97 -1.05 17.28
C VAL A 203 -3.88 -2.03 17.68
N GLN A 204 -2.83 -2.21 16.87
CA GLN A 204 -1.68 -3.05 17.22
C GLN A 204 -0.36 -2.42 16.79
N ARG A 205 0.66 -2.63 17.61
CA ARG A 205 2.05 -2.20 17.40
C ARG A 205 2.96 -3.40 17.53
N TYR A 206 3.80 -3.61 16.53
CA TYR A 206 4.84 -4.62 16.58
C TYR A 206 6.19 -3.95 16.37
N ASP A 207 7.10 -4.18 17.32
CA ASP A 207 8.52 -4.01 17.07
C ASP A 207 9.02 -5.32 16.46
N ILE A 208 9.42 -5.25 15.19
CA ILE A 208 9.88 -6.41 14.41
C ILE A 208 11.35 -6.25 14.04
N THR A 209 12.08 -5.36 14.72
CA THR A 209 13.46 -5.02 14.37
C THR A 209 14.39 -6.24 14.42
N ASP A 210 14.21 -7.08 15.43
CA ASP A 210 15.02 -8.28 15.61
C ASP A 210 14.65 -9.41 14.65
N ASP A 211 13.36 -9.54 14.34
CA ASP A 211 12.83 -10.57 13.46
C ASP A 211 13.04 -10.23 11.97
N VAL A 212 13.01 -8.93 11.64
CA VAL A 212 13.14 -8.37 10.29
C VAL A 212 14.26 -7.31 10.29
N PRO A 213 15.54 -7.75 10.23
CA PRO A 213 16.68 -6.84 10.32
C PRO A 213 16.94 -6.03 9.03
N GLU A 214 16.26 -6.37 7.94
CA GLU A 214 16.35 -5.75 6.62
C GLU A 214 15.24 -4.71 6.43
N GLU A 215 15.33 -3.90 5.37
CA GLU A 215 14.30 -2.92 5.03
C GLU A 215 13.01 -3.66 4.60
N PRO A 216 11.90 -3.47 5.32
CA PRO A 216 10.61 -4.01 4.91
C PRO A 216 10.09 -3.26 3.68
N GLU A 217 9.33 -3.94 2.82
CA GLU A 217 8.84 -3.37 1.56
C GLU A 217 7.30 -3.41 1.49
N ASP A 218 6.68 -4.57 1.75
CA ASP A 218 5.22 -4.73 1.72
C ASP A 218 4.75 -5.81 2.72
N VAL A 219 3.42 -5.83 2.96
CA VAL A 219 2.76 -6.74 3.89
C VAL A 219 1.58 -7.42 3.21
N ALA A 220 1.41 -8.72 3.47
CA ALA A 220 0.24 -9.49 3.07
C ALA A 220 -0.37 -10.24 4.26
N VAL A 221 -1.70 -10.25 4.36
CA VAL A 221 -2.41 -11.06 5.36
C VAL A 221 -3.02 -12.29 4.70
N TYR A 222 -2.60 -13.48 5.12
CA TYR A 222 -3.10 -14.76 4.58
C TYR A 222 -3.35 -15.77 5.70
N LYS A 223 -4.59 -16.29 5.77
CA LYS A 223 -5.03 -17.26 6.78
C LYS A 223 -4.65 -16.88 8.22
N GLY A 224 -4.87 -15.62 8.58
CA GLY A 224 -4.60 -15.09 9.91
C GLY A 224 -3.13 -14.82 10.22
N LYS A 225 -2.21 -15.06 9.26
CA LYS A 225 -0.80 -14.74 9.39
C LYS A 225 -0.46 -13.48 8.61
N ILE A 226 0.50 -12.73 9.13
CA ILE A 226 1.06 -11.55 8.50
C ILE A 226 2.37 -11.99 7.85
N TYR A 227 2.48 -11.78 6.55
CA TYR A 227 3.68 -12.03 5.75
C TYR A 227 4.27 -10.68 5.35
N LEU A 228 5.59 -10.56 5.40
CA LEU A 228 6.29 -9.33 5.09
C LEU A 228 7.47 -9.67 4.18
N ASN A 229 7.59 -9.00 3.03
CA ASN A 229 8.79 -9.05 2.21
C ASN A 229 9.70 -7.86 2.51
N THR A 230 10.97 -8.02 2.16
CA THR A 230 12.01 -7.02 2.35
C THR A 230 12.63 -6.62 1.02
N ASN A 231 13.60 -5.71 1.05
CA ASN A 231 14.44 -5.35 -0.10
C ASN A 231 15.42 -6.48 -0.54
N SER A 232 15.09 -7.73 -0.21
CA SER A 232 15.80 -8.96 -0.55
C SER A 232 14.78 -10.07 -0.87
N ASP A 233 15.25 -11.25 -1.25
CA ASP A 233 14.37 -12.37 -1.62
C ASP A 233 13.67 -13.06 -0.44
N LYS A 234 13.74 -12.47 0.76
CA LYS A 234 13.18 -13.05 1.99
C LYS A 234 11.74 -12.63 2.22
N ILE A 235 10.98 -13.58 2.79
CA ILE A 235 9.64 -13.33 3.30
C ILE A 235 9.57 -13.84 4.73
N TYR A 236 9.22 -12.93 5.63
CA TYR A 236 9.06 -13.16 7.05
C TYR A 236 7.59 -13.44 7.37
N VAL A 237 7.35 -14.25 8.39
CA VAL A 237 6.02 -14.43 8.97
C VAL A 237 6.03 -13.76 10.33
N ILE A 238 5.27 -12.69 10.47
CA ILE A 238 5.14 -11.99 11.75
C ILE A 238 4.11 -12.74 12.57
N THR A 239 4.58 -13.43 13.61
CA THR A 239 3.74 -14.11 14.59
C THR A 239 3.54 -13.17 15.76
N SER A 240 2.30 -12.70 15.94
CA SER A 240 1.90 -11.85 17.05
C SER A 240 1.80 -12.66 18.35
N GLU A 241 2.93 -12.94 19.00
CA GLU A 241 2.98 -13.38 20.41
C GLU A 241 4.24 -12.82 21.08
N ARG A 242 4.24 -11.53 21.41
CA ARG A 242 5.00 -10.97 22.54
C ARG A 242 4.20 -9.87 23.19
#